data_AF-A0A326GNR3-F1
#
_entry.id   AF-A0A326GNR3-F1
#
_cell.length_a   1.000
_cell.length_b   1.000
_cell.length_c   1.000
_cell.angle_alpha   90.00
_cell.angle_beta   90.00
_cell.angle_gamma   90.00
#
_symmetry.space_group_name_H-M   'P 1'
#
loop_
_entity.id
_entity.type
_entity.pdbx_description
1 polymer ?
#
loop_
_entity_poly.entity_id
_entity_poly.type
_entity_poly.pdbx_seq_one_letter_code
_entity_poly.pdbx_strand_id
1 'polypeptide(L)'
;MRIGIGLAALLLGGCTLATMEGFDTIAPQGERIGLTGIPGWQDGSFRLGTAEGHVRRRALGATREWGDDPWGEVTQAVIERTGTLRFDVSGTEVGGRIEGRCRYGRMEVQQRSGPLSVSEPARPLRLACAYRFDGRDAGGMDLSGVLPVGPTLAEPRLGTVDLDGTELTVESRHAMTGVRHPAEQPIGYIVSNAAGQAVGAIETNGTGSRRLVLPRAPAERRTAIAALVTLGLFWDPGDID
;
A
#
# COMPACT_ATOMS: atom_id res chain seq x y z
N MET A 1 7.84 -56.37 26.09
CA MET A 1 7.96 -55.43 24.96
C MET A 1 7.80 -54.01 25.51
N ARG A 2 8.86 -53.19 25.45
CA ARG A 2 8.84 -51.78 25.90
C ARG A 2 8.56 -50.91 24.68
N ILE A 3 7.42 -50.23 24.67
CA ILE A 3 7.04 -49.27 23.63
C ILE A 3 7.66 -47.93 24.02
N GLY A 4 8.73 -47.54 23.31
CA GLY A 4 9.34 -46.23 23.44
C GLY A 4 8.52 -45.21 22.65
N ILE A 5 7.93 -44.24 23.35
CA ILE A 5 7.24 -43.10 22.76
C ILE A 5 8.32 -42.09 22.35
N GLY A 6 8.57 -41.98 21.05
CA GLY A 6 9.43 -40.94 20.48
C GLY A 6 8.69 -39.61 20.45
N LEU A 7 9.22 -38.63 21.18
CA LEU A 7 8.73 -37.25 21.18
C LEU A 7 9.17 -36.56 19.88
N ALA A 8 8.25 -36.38 18.93
CA ALA A 8 8.50 -35.59 17.72
C ALA A 8 8.36 -34.09 18.05
N ALA A 9 9.50 -33.41 18.20
CA ALA A 9 9.55 -31.95 18.31
C ALA A 9 9.28 -31.33 16.93
N LEU A 10 8.02 -30.94 16.69
CA LEU A 10 7.63 -30.09 15.56
C LEU A 10 8.28 -28.71 15.76
N LEU A 11 9.35 -28.46 15.01
CA LEU A 11 9.93 -27.13 14.84
C LEU A 11 8.87 -26.23 14.17
N LEU A 12 8.18 -25.43 14.98
CA LEU A 12 7.40 -24.29 14.52
C LEU A 12 8.37 -23.29 13.90
N GLY A 13 8.68 -23.48 12.62
CA GLY A 13 9.34 -22.48 11.80
C GLY A 13 8.47 -21.23 11.78
N GLY A 14 8.77 -20.27 12.65
CA GLY A 14 8.13 -18.98 12.67
C GLY A 14 8.32 -18.35 11.30
N CYS A 15 7.22 -18.14 10.57
CA CYS A 15 7.24 -17.35 9.36
C CYS A 15 7.64 -15.92 9.77
N THR A 16 8.92 -15.59 9.68
CA THR A 16 9.38 -14.21 9.76
C THR A 16 8.73 -13.49 8.61
N LEU A 17 7.76 -12.63 8.92
CA LEU A 17 7.15 -11.72 7.95
C LEU A 17 8.30 -10.95 7.29
N ALA A 18 8.36 -11.01 5.96
CA ALA A 18 9.34 -10.23 5.20
C ALA A 18 9.22 -8.76 5.62
N THR A 19 10.33 -8.10 5.94
CA THR A 19 10.37 -6.71 6.41
C THR A 19 10.94 -5.79 5.34
N MET A 20 10.50 -4.54 5.33
CA MET A 20 11.01 -3.54 4.39
C MET A 20 12.45 -3.18 4.72
N GLU A 21 13.32 -3.26 3.72
CA GLU A 21 14.70 -2.80 3.84
C GLU A 21 14.73 -1.30 4.19
N GLY A 22 15.55 -0.94 5.18
CA GLY A 22 15.71 0.45 5.63
C GLY A 22 14.66 0.95 6.63
N PHE A 23 13.60 0.18 6.95
CA PHE A 23 12.59 0.59 7.94
C PHE A 23 13.23 0.94 9.30
N ASP A 24 14.12 0.08 9.79
CA ASP A 24 14.79 0.26 11.08
C ASP A 24 15.84 1.38 11.09
N THR A 25 16.26 1.86 9.92
CA THR A 25 17.14 3.04 9.80
C THR A 25 16.36 4.35 9.98
N ILE A 26 15.08 4.38 9.57
CA ILE A 26 14.20 5.55 9.69
C ILE A 26 13.58 5.62 11.08
N ALA A 27 13.26 4.45 11.66
CA ALA A 27 12.54 4.37 12.91
C ALA A 27 13.11 5.15 14.12
N PRO A 28 14.44 5.31 14.30
CA PRO A 28 15.00 6.16 15.35
C PRO A 28 14.67 7.65 15.20
N GLN A 29 14.38 8.10 13.98
CA GLN A 29 14.11 9.51 13.66
C GLN A 29 12.67 9.91 13.98
N GLY A 30 11.77 8.93 14.14
CA GLY A 30 10.35 9.14 14.41
C GLY A 30 9.87 8.41 15.67
N GLU A 31 8.57 8.17 15.68
CA GLU A 31 7.86 7.33 16.64
C GLU A 31 7.29 6.11 15.92
N ARG A 32 7.55 4.92 16.46
CA ARG A 32 6.98 3.68 15.95
C ARG A 32 5.54 3.56 16.44
N ILE A 33 4.60 3.41 15.51
CA ILE A 33 3.18 3.21 15.80
C ILE A 33 2.63 2.04 14.97
N GLY A 34 1.66 1.32 15.53
CA GLY A 34 0.97 0.26 14.82
C GLY A 34 -0.33 0.76 14.21
N LEU A 35 -0.59 0.38 12.96
CA LEU A 35 -1.93 0.42 12.37
C LEU A 35 -2.48 -1.01 12.43
N THR A 36 -3.51 -1.25 13.23
CA THR A 36 -4.00 -2.59 13.58
C THR A 36 -5.51 -2.72 13.39
N GLY A 37 -6.00 -3.96 13.37
CA GLY A 37 -7.41 -4.25 13.18
C GLY A 37 -7.90 -3.93 11.76
N ILE A 38 -7.01 -3.84 10.77
CA ILE A 38 -7.39 -3.53 9.39
C ILE A 38 -8.34 -4.63 8.90
N PRO A 39 -9.59 -4.31 8.52
CA PRO A 39 -10.55 -5.33 8.15
C PRO A 39 -10.09 -6.07 6.89
N GLY A 40 -10.41 -7.36 6.79
CA GLY A 40 -10.19 -8.14 5.57
C GLY A 40 -11.28 -7.93 4.50
N TRP A 41 -12.31 -7.15 4.82
CA TRP A 41 -13.49 -6.92 3.99
C TRP A 41 -13.71 -5.42 3.74
N GLN A 42 -14.77 -5.07 3.01
CA GLN A 42 -14.96 -3.73 2.46
C GLN A 42 -15.21 -2.62 3.48
N ASP A 43 -15.59 -2.93 4.73
CA ASP A 43 -16.11 -1.93 5.67
C ASP A 43 -15.80 -2.34 7.11
N GLY A 44 -15.07 -1.55 7.89
CA GLY A 44 -14.79 -1.91 9.29
C GLY A 44 -13.93 -0.92 10.02
N SER A 45 -13.71 -1.16 11.31
CA SER A 45 -12.90 -0.30 12.17
C SER A 45 -11.44 -0.72 12.18
N PHE A 46 -10.54 0.24 12.42
CA PHE A 46 -9.11 0.02 12.62
C PHE A 46 -8.60 0.91 13.75
N ARG A 47 -7.36 0.69 14.18
CA ARG A 47 -6.67 1.51 15.18
C ARG A 47 -5.33 2.00 14.68
N LEU A 48 -4.98 3.24 15.01
CA LEU A 48 -3.65 3.80 14.81
C LEU A 48 -3.11 4.19 16.20
N GLY A 49 -2.30 3.30 16.80
CA GLY A 49 -1.93 3.41 18.21
C GLY A 49 -3.16 3.52 19.11
N THR A 50 -3.33 4.67 19.76
CA THR A 50 -4.50 4.95 20.61
C THR A 50 -5.69 5.55 19.86
N ALA A 51 -5.50 6.03 18.63
CA ALA A 51 -6.57 6.56 17.79
C ALA A 51 -7.42 5.45 17.16
N GLU A 52 -8.70 5.76 16.94
CA GLU A 52 -9.67 4.86 16.34
C GLU A 52 -10.14 5.42 15.00
N GLY A 53 -10.36 4.53 14.05
CA GLY A 53 -10.81 4.90 12.73
C GLY A 53 -11.74 3.87 12.13
N HIS A 54 -12.39 4.27 11.05
CA HIS A 54 -13.27 3.46 10.27
C HIS A 54 -12.91 3.58 8.79
N VAL A 55 -12.98 2.48 8.06
CA VAL A 55 -12.61 2.40 6.65
C VAL A 55 -13.72 1.75 5.85
N ARG A 56 -13.99 2.31 4.67
CA ARG A 56 -14.84 1.72 3.65
C ARG A 56 -14.14 1.71 2.30
N ARG A 57 -14.16 0.57 1.63
CA ARG A 57 -13.49 0.29 0.36
C ARG A 57 -14.49 -0.27 -0.64
N ARG A 58 -14.21 -0.01 -1.91
CA ARG A 58 -14.91 -0.62 -3.03
C ARG A 58 -13.91 -0.79 -4.16
N ALA A 59 -13.75 -2.03 -4.62
CA ALA A 59 -13.02 -2.34 -5.84
C ALA A 59 -14.03 -2.69 -6.94
N LEU A 60 -13.75 -2.25 -8.16
CA LEU A 60 -14.51 -2.52 -9.38
C LEU A 60 -13.52 -2.95 -10.46
N GLY A 61 -13.73 -4.12 -11.04
CA GLY A 61 -12.97 -4.61 -12.20
C GLY A 61 -13.86 -4.64 -13.43
N ALA A 62 -13.29 -4.31 -14.58
CA ALA A 62 -13.90 -4.52 -15.89
C ALA A 62 -12.86 -5.17 -16.82
N THR A 63 -13.20 -6.32 -17.40
CA THR A 63 -12.39 -6.98 -18.42
C THR A 63 -13.07 -6.82 -19.76
N ARG A 64 -12.32 -6.38 -20.77
CA ARG A 64 -12.76 -6.32 -22.17
C ARG A 64 -11.84 -7.17 -23.01
N GLU A 65 -12.38 -8.24 -23.57
CA GLU A 65 -11.65 -9.16 -24.43
C GLU A 65 -11.97 -8.86 -25.90
N TRP A 66 -10.96 -8.93 -26.76
CA TRP A 66 -11.15 -9.00 -28.21
C TRP A 66 -10.18 -10.03 -28.80
N GLY A 67 -10.68 -10.75 -29.80
CA GLY A 67 -9.90 -11.71 -30.58
C GLY A 67 -10.18 -11.45 -32.04
N ASP A 68 -9.21 -10.87 -32.73
CA ASP A 68 -9.26 -10.67 -34.19
C ASP A 68 -8.61 -11.84 -34.95
N ASP A 69 -8.26 -12.92 -34.24
CA ASP A 69 -7.66 -14.10 -34.83
C ASP A 69 -8.72 -15.16 -35.19
N PRO A 70 -8.98 -15.42 -36.49
CA PRO A 70 -9.89 -16.47 -36.93
C PRO A 70 -9.43 -17.90 -36.55
N TRP A 71 -8.20 -18.07 -36.05
CA TRP A 71 -7.64 -19.35 -35.59
C TRP A 71 -7.62 -19.50 -34.06
N GLY A 72 -7.96 -18.46 -33.30
CA GLY A 72 -8.13 -18.50 -31.85
C GLY A 72 -6.83 -18.63 -31.03
N GLU A 73 -5.67 -18.32 -31.60
CA GLU A 73 -4.36 -18.52 -30.97
C GLU A 73 -3.90 -17.30 -30.14
N VAL A 74 -4.39 -16.10 -30.47
CA VAL A 74 -4.08 -14.86 -29.74
C VAL A 74 -5.35 -14.16 -29.27
N THR A 75 -5.49 -14.02 -27.95
CA THR A 75 -6.55 -13.21 -27.32
C THR A 75 -5.91 -12.03 -26.60
N GLN A 76 -6.44 -10.83 -26.84
CA GLN A 76 -6.04 -9.63 -26.11
C GLN A 76 -7.18 -9.23 -25.17
N ALA A 77 -6.83 -8.90 -23.94
CA ALA A 77 -7.78 -8.37 -22.97
C ALA A 77 -7.26 -7.07 -22.38
N VAL A 78 -8.15 -6.09 -22.22
CA VAL A 78 -7.90 -4.92 -21.39
C VAL A 78 -8.60 -5.13 -20.06
N ILE A 79 -7.80 -5.13 -19.00
CA ILE A 79 -8.27 -5.23 -17.62
C ILE A 79 -8.17 -3.85 -17.00
N GLU A 80 -9.32 -3.26 -16.69
CA GLU A 80 -9.43 -2.01 -15.95
C GLU A 80 -9.81 -2.31 -14.51
N ARG A 81 -8.96 -1.91 -13.58
CA ARG A 81 -9.19 -2.07 -12.14
C ARG A 81 -9.30 -0.69 -11.52
N THR A 82 -10.45 -0.37 -10.95
CA THR A 82 -10.72 0.91 -10.31
C THR A 82 -11.28 0.71 -8.90
N GLY A 83 -11.22 1.73 -8.07
CA GLY A 83 -11.84 1.64 -6.77
C GLY A 83 -11.88 2.95 -6.01
N THR A 84 -12.51 2.87 -4.84
CA THR A 84 -12.61 3.97 -3.90
C THR A 84 -12.23 3.51 -2.51
N LEU A 85 -11.54 4.37 -1.78
CA LEU A 85 -11.23 4.21 -0.36
C LEU A 85 -11.77 5.44 0.36
N ARG A 86 -12.49 5.23 1.46
CA ARG A 86 -12.88 6.27 2.40
C ARG A 86 -12.45 5.85 3.78
N PHE A 87 -11.92 6.77 4.56
CA PHE A 87 -11.67 6.51 5.97
C PHE A 87 -11.87 7.77 6.79
N ASP A 88 -12.05 7.57 8.08
CA ASP A 88 -11.87 8.60 9.08
C ASP A 88 -11.08 8.04 10.26
N VAL A 89 -10.22 8.86 10.85
CA VAL A 89 -9.44 8.50 12.04
C VAL A 89 -9.39 9.68 12.98
N SER A 90 -9.62 9.43 14.27
CA SER A 90 -9.63 10.44 15.30
C SER A 90 -8.97 9.95 16.58
N GLY A 91 -8.37 10.88 17.31
CA GLY A 91 -7.72 10.59 18.59
C GLY A 91 -6.50 11.48 18.82
N THR A 92 -5.90 11.33 20.00
CA THR A 92 -4.74 12.12 20.42
C THR A 92 -3.53 11.93 19.52
N GLU A 93 -3.35 10.74 18.93
CA GLU A 93 -2.27 10.47 17.96
C GLU A 93 -2.34 11.36 16.72
N VAL A 94 -3.56 11.70 16.32
CA VAL A 94 -3.88 12.48 15.12
C VAL A 94 -3.95 13.99 15.45
N GLY A 95 -4.24 14.33 16.70
CA GLY A 95 -4.44 15.72 17.13
C GLY A 95 -5.75 16.34 16.62
N GLY A 96 -6.73 15.51 16.24
CA GLY A 96 -8.01 15.92 15.65
C GLY A 96 -8.68 14.76 14.94
N ARG A 97 -9.45 15.05 13.88
CA ARG A 97 -10.04 14.06 12.97
C ARG A 97 -9.56 14.28 11.55
N ILE A 98 -8.98 13.25 10.94
CA ILE A 98 -8.68 13.22 9.50
C ILE A 98 -9.74 12.37 8.80
N GLU A 99 -10.33 12.91 7.73
CA GLU A 99 -11.18 12.16 6.80
C GLU A 99 -10.48 12.07 5.44
N GLY A 100 -10.38 10.88 4.86
CA GLY A 100 -9.84 10.67 3.52
C GLY A 100 -10.88 10.14 2.55
N ARG A 101 -10.88 10.67 1.33
CA ARG A 101 -11.69 10.17 0.21
C ARG A 101 -10.82 10.01 -1.02
N CYS A 102 -10.60 8.77 -1.41
CA CYS A 102 -9.68 8.41 -2.46
C CYS A 102 -10.37 7.68 -3.60
N ARG A 103 -9.81 7.86 -4.80
CA ARG A 103 -10.10 7.08 -6.00
C ARG A 103 -8.79 6.54 -6.53
N TYR A 104 -8.84 5.34 -7.08
CA TYR A 104 -7.69 4.76 -7.74
C TYR A 104 -8.08 4.00 -9.00
N GLY A 105 -7.11 3.83 -9.88
CA GLY A 105 -7.28 3.01 -11.07
C GLY A 105 -5.96 2.62 -11.70
N ARG A 106 -5.94 1.45 -12.35
CA ARG A 106 -4.89 0.99 -13.26
C ARG A 106 -5.52 0.30 -14.46
N MET A 107 -4.78 0.22 -15.55
CA MET A 107 -5.17 -0.53 -16.74
C MET A 107 -4.03 -1.42 -17.20
N GLU A 108 -4.34 -2.67 -17.46
CA GLU A 108 -3.41 -3.67 -17.98
C GLU A 108 -3.90 -4.16 -19.33
N VAL A 109 -2.94 -4.47 -20.21
CA VAL A 109 -3.18 -5.24 -21.42
C VAL A 109 -2.63 -6.63 -21.15
N GLN A 110 -3.51 -7.62 -21.20
CA GLN A 110 -3.15 -9.02 -21.11
C GLN A 110 -3.09 -9.60 -22.52
N GLN A 111 -1.96 -10.19 -22.87
CA GLN A 111 -1.77 -10.94 -24.10
C GLN A 111 -1.63 -12.42 -23.75
N ARG A 112 -2.49 -13.24 -24.36
CA ARG A 112 -2.40 -14.69 -24.25
C ARG A 112 -1.95 -15.28 -25.58
N SER A 113 -0.87 -16.07 -25.52
CA SER A 113 -0.33 -16.81 -26.67
C SER A 113 -0.12 -18.27 -26.22
N GLY A 114 -1.09 -19.14 -26.53
CA GLY A 114 -1.11 -20.51 -26.03
C GLY A 114 -1.18 -20.59 -24.49
N PRO A 115 -0.25 -21.31 -23.81
CA PRO A 115 -0.23 -21.40 -22.34
C PRO A 115 0.41 -20.17 -21.67
N LEU A 116 1.06 -19.28 -22.44
CA LEU A 116 1.71 -18.10 -21.90
C LEU A 116 0.70 -16.95 -21.79
N SER A 117 0.69 -16.29 -20.64
CA SER A 117 -0.04 -15.03 -20.41
C SER A 117 0.98 -13.98 -19.97
N VAL A 118 1.00 -12.84 -20.67
CA VAL A 118 1.81 -11.67 -20.33
C VAL A 118 0.86 -10.52 -20.03
N SER A 119 1.00 -9.90 -18.86
CA SER A 119 0.24 -8.70 -18.49
C SER A 119 1.19 -7.50 -18.46
N GLU A 120 0.86 -6.46 -19.21
CA GLU A 120 1.64 -5.23 -19.27
C GLU A 120 0.81 -4.03 -18.80
N PRO A 121 1.36 -3.12 -17.98
CA PRO A 121 0.64 -1.92 -17.55
C PRO A 121 0.45 -0.96 -18.72
N ALA A 122 -0.78 -0.86 -19.24
CA ALA A 122 -1.14 0.13 -20.26
C ALA A 122 -1.39 1.53 -19.65
N ARG A 123 -1.90 1.58 -18.42
CA ARG A 123 -1.90 2.78 -17.59
C ARG A 123 -1.46 2.39 -16.18
N PRO A 124 -0.36 2.96 -15.66
CA PRO A 124 0.10 2.64 -14.32
C PRO A 124 -0.94 3.02 -13.26
N LEU A 125 -0.81 2.46 -12.07
CA LEU A 125 -1.66 2.80 -10.93
C LEU A 125 -1.66 4.31 -10.72
N ARG A 126 -2.84 4.89 -10.53
CA ARG A 126 -2.99 6.23 -9.97
C ARG A 126 -3.89 6.15 -8.74
N LEU A 127 -3.49 6.79 -7.66
CA LEU A 127 -4.23 6.95 -6.42
C LEU A 127 -4.30 8.44 -6.11
N ALA A 128 -5.52 8.98 -6.08
CA ALA A 128 -5.77 10.38 -5.77
C ALA A 128 -6.73 10.49 -4.58
N CYS A 129 -6.39 11.31 -3.59
CA CYS A 129 -7.16 11.52 -2.37
C CYS A 129 -7.44 13.00 -2.13
N ALA A 130 -8.60 13.28 -1.55
CA ALA A 130 -8.91 14.54 -0.91
C ALA A 130 -9.04 14.31 0.60
N TYR A 131 -8.43 15.20 1.40
CA TYR A 131 -8.43 15.12 2.85
C TYR A 131 -9.22 16.28 3.48
N ARG A 132 -9.88 15.96 4.59
CA ARG A 132 -10.44 16.96 5.50
C ARG A 132 -9.82 16.80 6.88
N PHE A 133 -9.58 17.92 7.55
CA PHE A 133 -9.14 17.96 8.94
C PHE A 133 -10.17 18.75 9.76
N ASP A 134 -10.73 18.12 10.79
CA ASP A 134 -11.78 18.69 11.64
C ASP A 134 -12.94 19.30 10.84
N GLY A 135 -13.34 18.61 9.77
CA GLY A 135 -14.44 19.03 8.90
C GLY A 135 -14.12 20.13 7.88
N ARG A 136 -12.87 20.59 7.77
CA ARG A 136 -12.42 21.55 6.75
C ARG A 136 -11.60 20.86 5.67
N ASP A 137 -11.75 21.25 4.42
CA ASP A 137 -10.87 20.78 3.35
C ASP A 137 -9.44 21.19 3.66
N ALA A 138 -8.52 20.22 3.63
CA ALA A 138 -7.19 20.38 4.19
C ALA A 138 -6.06 19.99 3.23
N GLY A 139 -6.36 19.40 2.07
CA GLY A 139 -5.34 19.03 1.07
C GLY A 139 -5.67 17.71 0.39
N GLY A 140 -4.64 17.02 -0.08
CA GLY A 140 -4.81 15.79 -0.85
C GLY A 140 -3.53 15.01 -1.06
N MET A 141 -3.64 13.91 -1.80
CA MET A 141 -2.50 13.08 -2.21
C MET A 141 -2.68 12.70 -3.68
N ASP A 142 -1.61 12.72 -4.44
CA ASP A 142 -1.52 12.10 -5.77
C ASP A 142 -0.31 11.17 -5.78
N LEU A 143 -0.55 9.90 -6.04
CA LEU A 143 0.47 8.86 -6.15
C LEU A 143 0.27 8.13 -7.47
N SER A 144 1.34 8.02 -8.25
CA SER A 144 1.30 7.35 -9.54
C SER A 144 2.40 6.31 -9.65
N GLY A 145 2.08 5.18 -10.29
CA GLY A 145 3.06 4.21 -10.74
C GLY A 145 3.93 4.82 -11.84
N VAL A 146 5.22 4.51 -11.78
CA VAL A 146 6.23 4.93 -12.75
C VAL A 146 6.52 3.73 -13.65
N LEU A 147 6.42 3.92 -14.97
CA LEU A 147 6.82 2.88 -15.90
C LEU A 147 8.33 2.63 -15.75
N PRO A 148 8.74 1.39 -15.46
CA PRO A 148 10.14 1.09 -15.22
C PRO A 148 10.99 1.31 -16.47
N VAL A 149 12.18 1.88 -16.29
CA VAL A 149 13.19 2.01 -17.34
C VAL A 149 14.14 0.81 -17.23
N GLY A 150 13.76 -0.31 -17.83
CA GLY A 150 14.58 -1.54 -17.86
C GLY A 150 13.89 -2.78 -17.26
N PRO A 151 14.56 -3.94 -17.28
CA PRO A 151 13.98 -5.19 -16.82
C PRO A 151 13.90 -5.22 -15.29
N THR A 152 12.77 -4.81 -14.74
CA THR A 152 12.44 -4.95 -13.33
C THR A 152 11.00 -5.41 -13.18
N LEU A 153 10.76 -6.27 -12.20
CA LEU A 153 9.40 -6.66 -11.81
C LEU A 153 8.76 -5.59 -10.92
N ALA A 154 9.57 -4.78 -10.22
CA ALA A 154 9.03 -3.72 -9.38
C ALA A 154 8.24 -2.70 -10.21
N GLU A 155 7.08 -2.30 -9.69
CA GLU A 155 6.28 -1.17 -10.18
C GLU A 155 6.45 0.03 -9.23
N PRO A 156 7.49 0.88 -9.39
CA PRO A 156 7.75 1.98 -8.46
C PRO A 156 6.60 2.97 -8.46
N ARG A 157 6.38 3.62 -7.32
CA ARG A 157 5.34 4.64 -7.16
C ARG A 157 5.94 5.88 -6.54
N LEU A 158 5.58 7.01 -7.12
CA LEU A 158 6.03 8.31 -6.69
C LEU A 158 4.84 9.26 -6.63
N GLY A 159 4.83 10.13 -5.64
CA GLY A 159 3.73 11.04 -5.43
C GLY A 159 4.03 12.08 -4.37
N THR A 160 3.02 12.90 -4.09
CA THR A 160 3.04 13.89 -3.02
C THR A 160 1.77 13.80 -2.20
N VAL A 161 1.88 14.21 -0.94
CA VAL A 161 0.77 14.46 -0.05
C VAL A 161 0.92 15.88 0.50
N ASP A 162 -0.17 16.62 0.53
CA ASP A 162 -0.28 17.91 1.21
C ASP A 162 -1.42 17.87 2.22
N LEU A 163 -1.17 18.39 3.42
CA LEU A 163 -2.18 18.62 4.44
C LEU A 163 -1.87 19.89 5.24
N ASP A 164 -2.84 20.82 5.29
CA ASP A 164 -2.70 22.14 5.92
C ASP A 164 -1.43 22.89 5.45
N GLY A 165 -1.05 22.76 4.18
CA GLY A 165 0.13 23.42 3.59
C GLY A 165 1.47 22.76 3.92
N THR A 166 1.46 21.57 4.53
CA THR A 166 2.66 20.75 4.71
C THR A 166 2.71 19.68 3.63
N GLU A 167 3.72 19.77 2.77
CA GLU A 167 3.93 18.81 1.68
C GLU A 167 4.99 17.76 2.05
N LEU A 168 4.70 16.50 1.76
CA LEU A 168 5.66 15.40 1.81
C LEU A 168 5.67 14.64 0.48
N THR A 169 6.85 14.17 0.08
CA THR A 169 7.01 13.24 -1.04
C THR A 169 6.77 11.81 -0.56
N VAL A 170 6.11 11.00 -1.37
CA VAL A 170 5.82 9.58 -1.10
C VAL A 170 6.54 8.72 -2.14
N GLU A 171 7.33 7.75 -1.70
CA GLU A 171 8.06 6.82 -2.58
C GLU A 171 7.84 5.37 -2.14
N SER A 172 7.53 4.48 -3.07
CA SER A 172 7.40 3.04 -2.78
C SER A 172 8.75 2.38 -2.50
N ARG A 173 8.71 1.32 -1.69
CA ARG A 173 9.82 0.42 -1.44
C ARG A 173 9.41 -1.00 -1.80
N HIS A 174 10.33 -1.69 -2.47
CA HIS A 174 10.13 -3.05 -3.00
C HIS A 174 11.18 -4.05 -2.47
N ALA A 175 12.27 -3.56 -1.87
CA ALA A 175 13.36 -4.38 -1.40
C ALA A 175 13.10 -4.90 0.02
N MET A 176 13.08 -6.23 0.18
CA MET A 176 12.85 -6.90 1.46
C MET A 176 14.17 -7.29 2.11
N THR A 177 14.23 -7.21 3.44
CA THR A 177 15.40 -7.67 4.20
C THR A 177 15.68 -9.14 3.92
N GLY A 178 16.89 -9.44 3.43
CA GLY A 178 17.33 -10.80 3.15
C GLY A 178 16.85 -11.38 1.80
N VAL A 179 16.15 -10.62 0.97
CA VAL A 179 15.71 -11.05 -0.37
C VAL A 179 16.48 -10.30 -1.45
N ARG A 180 17.01 -11.03 -2.45
CA ARG A 180 17.83 -10.44 -3.52
C ARG A 180 17.02 -9.72 -4.60
N HIS A 181 15.79 -10.15 -4.85
CA HIS A 181 14.96 -9.58 -5.89
C HIS A 181 13.88 -8.69 -5.25
N PRO A 182 13.66 -7.48 -5.80
CA PRO A 182 12.58 -6.63 -5.32
C PRO A 182 11.23 -7.31 -5.60
N ALA A 183 10.26 -7.07 -4.70
CA ALA A 183 8.89 -7.46 -4.93
C ALA A 183 8.29 -6.67 -6.10
N GLU A 184 7.39 -7.29 -6.84
CA GLU A 184 6.60 -6.61 -7.87
C GLU A 184 5.77 -5.49 -7.25
N GLN A 185 4.98 -5.82 -6.23
CA GLN A 185 4.20 -4.87 -5.46
C GLN A 185 5.04 -4.20 -4.35
N PRO A 186 4.73 -2.94 -4.00
CA PRO A 186 5.36 -2.27 -2.86
C PRO A 186 5.14 -3.03 -1.55
N ILE A 187 6.23 -3.32 -0.85
CA ILE A 187 6.22 -3.84 0.51
C ILE A 187 6.13 -2.73 1.55
N GLY A 188 6.25 -1.48 1.12
CA GLY A 188 6.16 -0.33 1.99
C GLY A 188 6.36 0.98 1.26
N TYR A 189 6.32 2.07 2.01
CA TYR A 189 6.51 3.41 1.48
C TYR A 189 7.32 4.25 2.46
N ILE A 190 8.11 5.18 1.93
CA ILE A 190 8.78 6.23 2.69
C ILE A 190 8.08 7.55 2.38
N VAL A 191 7.94 8.39 3.40
CA VAL A 191 7.58 9.80 3.23
C VAL A 191 8.74 10.70 3.61
N SER A 192 9.02 11.67 2.74
CA SER A 192 10.15 12.60 2.87
C SER A 192 9.70 14.04 2.85
N ASN A 193 10.36 14.90 3.63
CA ASN A 193 10.11 16.35 3.60
C ASN A 193 10.74 17.01 2.36
N ALA A 194 10.54 18.32 2.19
CA ALA A 194 11.07 19.10 1.07
C ALA A 194 12.61 19.11 0.99
N ALA A 195 13.31 18.80 2.08
CA ALA A 195 14.77 18.65 2.09
C ALA A 195 15.23 17.24 1.66
N GLY A 196 14.30 16.37 1.27
CA GLY A 196 14.57 14.98 0.88
C GLY A 196 14.86 14.05 2.06
N GLN A 197 14.63 14.50 3.31
CA GLN A 197 14.86 13.69 4.50
C GLN A 197 13.67 12.79 4.74
N ALA A 198 13.91 11.49 4.92
CA ALA A 198 12.87 10.53 5.28
C ALA A 198 12.37 10.83 6.70
N VAL A 199 11.09 11.22 6.82
CA VAL A 199 10.48 11.61 8.11
C VAL A 199 9.46 10.57 8.60
N GLY A 200 9.04 9.65 7.73
CA GLY A 200 8.14 8.57 8.08
C GLY A 200 8.19 7.41 7.10
N ALA A 201 7.58 6.30 7.50
CA ALA A 201 7.53 5.09 6.68
C ALA A 201 6.34 4.19 7.08
N ILE A 202 5.90 3.34 6.16
CA ILE A 202 4.96 2.25 6.44
C ILE A 202 5.44 0.96 5.77
N GLU A 203 5.27 -0.15 6.49
CA GLU A 203 5.33 -1.50 5.94
C GLU A 203 3.93 -2.01 5.61
N THR A 204 3.72 -2.43 4.37
CA THR A 204 2.43 -2.92 3.85
C THR A 204 2.24 -4.43 3.92
N ASN A 205 3.32 -5.15 4.21
CA ASN A 205 3.37 -6.58 4.47
C ASN A 205 2.63 -6.97 5.77
N GLY A 206 1.84 -8.04 5.72
CA GLY A 206 1.09 -8.62 6.85
C GLY A 206 -0.42 -8.66 6.66
N THR A 207 -1.14 -9.42 7.48
CA THR A 207 -2.61 -9.49 7.49
C THR A 207 -3.15 -8.73 8.71
N GLY A 208 -3.97 -7.70 8.48
CA GLY A 208 -4.66 -6.97 9.54
C GLY A 208 -3.81 -5.99 10.38
N SER A 209 -2.49 -5.94 10.18
CA SER A 209 -1.60 -5.00 10.86
C SER A 209 -0.47 -4.47 9.98
N ARG A 210 -0.01 -3.25 10.27
CA ARG A 210 1.05 -2.53 9.56
C ARG A 210 1.93 -1.81 10.58
N ARG A 211 3.22 -1.70 10.29
CA ARG A 211 4.18 -0.95 11.11
C ARG A 211 4.41 0.41 10.47
N LEU A 212 4.30 1.47 11.26
CA LEU A 212 4.51 2.84 10.80
C LEU A 212 5.62 3.50 11.64
N VAL A 213 6.33 4.42 11.00
CA VAL A 213 7.17 5.44 11.63
C VAL A 213 6.55 6.78 11.31
N LEU A 214 6.20 7.55 12.34
CA LEU A 214 5.67 8.91 12.21
C LEU A 214 6.68 9.95 12.69
N PRO A 215 6.75 11.12 12.04
CA PRO A 215 7.57 12.22 12.56
C PRO A 215 6.98 12.78 13.85
N ARG A 216 7.85 13.47 14.61
CA ARG A 216 7.47 14.12 15.88
C ARG A 216 6.94 15.54 15.69
N ALA A 217 7.33 16.22 14.61
CA ALA A 217 6.85 17.56 14.31
C ALA A 217 5.33 17.52 14.00
N PRO A 218 4.47 18.30 14.69
CA PRO A 218 3.02 18.13 14.59
C PRO A 218 2.44 18.27 13.17
N ALA A 219 2.98 19.19 12.36
CA ALA A 219 2.53 19.42 10.99
C ALA A 219 2.91 18.26 10.06
N GLU A 220 4.18 17.82 10.10
CA GLU A 220 4.63 16.65 9.36
C GLU A 220 3.91 15.39 9.82
N ARG A 221 3.64 15.25 11.13
CA ARG A 221 2.96 14.07 11.70
C ARG A 221 1.57 13.92 11.12
N ARG A 222 0.76 14.98 11.09
CA ARG A 222 -0.59 14.92 10.54
C ARG A 222 -0.59 14.56 9.05
N THR A 223 0.30 15.17 8.28
CA THR A 223 0.47 14.89 6.85
C THR A 223 0.92 13.45 6.59
N ALA A 224 1.89 12.97 7.36
CA ALA A 224 2.36 11.59 7.31
C ALA A 224 1.26 10.60 7.72
N ILE A 225 0.45 10.89 8.75
CA ILE A 225 -0.70 10.06 9.11
C ILE A 225 -1.68 9.95 7.93
N ALA A 226 -2.03 11.07 7.28
CA ALA A 226 -2.95 11.06 6.14
C ALA A 226 -2.45 10.14 5.02
N ALA A 227 -1.18 10.26 4.62
CA ALA A 227 -0.58 9.42 3.58
C ALA A 227 -0.43 7.95 4.02
N LEU A 228 0.20 7.68 5.17
CA LEU A 228 0.52 6.32 5.58
C LEU A 228 -0.73 5.52 5.96
N VAL A 229 -1.76 6.15 6.54
CA VAL A 229 -3.06 5.48 6.77
C VAL A 229 -3.74 5.18 5.43
N THR A 230 -3.72 6.12 4.47
CA THR A 230 -4.23 5.88 3.12
C THR A 230 -3.57 4.65 2.51
N LEU A 231 -2.24 4.59 2.53
CA LEU A 231 -1.44 3.50 1.95
C LEU A 231 -1.61 2.17 2.69
N GLY A 232 -1.78 2.20 4.02
CA GLY A 232 -1.99 1.01 4.83
C GLY A 232 -3.38 0.39 4.66
N LEU A 233 -4.38 1.20 4.32
CA LEU A 233 -5.76 0.77 4.11
C LEU A 233 -6.09 0.47 2.64
N PHE A 234 -5.32 1.03 1.72
CA PHE A 234 -5.45 0.84 0.28
C PHE A 234 -5.34 -0.65 -0.09
N TRP A 235 -6.29 -1.13 -0.90
CA TRP A 235 -6.20 -2.43 -1.55
C TRP A 235 -5.62 -2.23 -2.93
N ASP A 236 -4.43 -2.77 -3.13
CA ASP A 236 -3.84 -2.73 -4.44
C ASP A 236 -4.69 -3.53 -5.41
N PRO A 237 -5.12 -2.95 -6.54
CA PRO A 237 -5.74 -3.75 -7.58
C PRO A 237 -4.82 -4.84 -8.15
N GLY A 238 -3.51 -4.81 -7.93
CA GLY A 238 -2.61 -5.92 -8.25
C GLY A 238 -2.71 -7.12 -7.28
N ASP A 239 -3.35 -6.97 -6.12
CA ASP A 239 -3.42 -8.02 -5.08
C ASP A 239 -4.64 -8.95 -5.19
N ILE A 240 -5.55 -8.74 -6.17
CA ILE A 240 -6.88 -9.38 -6.23
C ILE A 240 -7.03 -10.49 -7.29
N ASP A 241 -5.92 -11.08 -7.74
CA ASP A 241 -5.92 -12.20 -8.70
C ASP A 241 -5.81 -13.58 -8.04
#